data_AF-A0A9P6XZT9-F1
#
_entry.id   AF-A0A9P6XZT9-F1
#
_cell.length_a   1.000
_cell.length_b   1.000
_cell.length_c   1.000
_cell.angle_alpha   90.00
_cell.angle_beta   90.00
_cell.angle_gamma   90.00
#
_symmetry.space_group_name_H-M   'P 1'
#
loop_
_entity.id
_entity.type
_entity.pdbx_description
1 polymer ?
#
loop_
_entity_poly.entity_id
_entity_poly.type
_entity_poly.pdbx_seq_one_letter_code
_entity_poly.pdbx_strand_id
1 'polypeptide(L)'
;MPGKQMAIDADLNAGLLTREEAKARREEVREEADFYGAMDGASKFIRGDAIAGILILFINMLGGLAVGVMQHGMPFGQAAATYTLLSIGDGLVAQLPALLVSSAVAMLVTRASRSQDMAQAMTGQVFGQYRALAITAGMLVLGGVNMPRMSMPVIIGLVGMSALAIIEPGVTATSCPTR
;
A
#
# COMPACT_ATOMS: atom_id res chain seq x y z
N MET A 1 23.92 -19.03 9.03
CA MET A 1 24.14 -19.13 7.57
C MET A 1 25.57 -19.39 7.15
N PRO A 2 26.60 -18.75 7.75
CA PRO A 2 28.01 -19.01 7.38
C PRO A 2 28.42 -20.49 7.49
N GLY A 3 27.94 -21.19 8.52
CA GLY A 3 28.25 -22.62 8.72
C GLY A 3 27.70 -23.55 7.63
N LYS A 4 26.53 -23.27 7.05
CA LYS A 4 25.97 -24.07 5.94
C LYS A 4 26.77 -23.87 4.65
N GLN A 5 27.23 -22.64 4.38
CA GLN A 5 28.09 -22.35 3.23
C GLN A 5 29.48 -22.97 3.38
N MET A 6 30.06 -22.89 4.60
CA MET A 6 31.34 -23.55 4.91
C MET A 6 31.29 -25.08 4.81
N ALA A 7 30.16 -25.70 5.17
CA ALA A 7 29.97 -27.14 4.99
C ALA A 7 29.98 -27.54 3.51
N ILE A 8 29.30 -26.77 2.65
CA ILE A 8 29.31 -27.00 1.19
C ILE A 8 30.74 -26.84 0.62
N ASP A 9 31.50 -25.87 1.12
CA ASP A 9 32.89 -25.66 0.70
C ASP A 9 33.82 -26.80 1.15
N ALA A 10 33.60 -27.33 2.36
CA ALA A 10 34.32 -28.48 2.87
C ALA A 10 34.01 -29.75 2.08
N ASP A 11 32.73 -30.00 1.76
CA ASP A 11 32.31 -31.17 1.00
C ASP A 11 32.76 -31.13 -0.47
N LEU A 12 32.81 -29.93 -1.08
CA LEU A 12 33.37 -29.71 -2.41
C LEU A 12 34.89 -29.97 -2.43
N ASN A 13 35.61 -29.49 -1.41
CA ASN A 13 37.06 -29.73 -1.29
C ASN A 13 37.39 -31.19 -0.94
N ALA A 14 36.49 -31.89 -0.24
CA ALA A 14 36.59 -33.33 0.04
C ALA A 14 36.23 -34.21 -1.17
N GLY A 15 35.76 -33.63 -2.28
CA GLY A 15 35.33 -34.36 -3.48
C GLY A 15 34.02 -35.13 -3.32
N LEU A 16 33.25 -34.87 -2.25
CA LEU A 16 31.95 -35.48 -2.00
C LEU A 16 30.83 -34.84 -2.84
N LEU A 17 31.04 -33.60 -3.29
CA LEU A 17 30.13 -32.82 -4.11
C LEU A 17 30.84 -32.38 -5.40
N THR A 18 30.14 -32.43 -6.52
CA THR A 18 30.61 -31.82 -7.78
C THR A 18 30.41 -30.30 -7.77
N ARG A 19 31.06 -29.58 -8.68
CA ARG A 19 30.92 -28.12 -8.79
C ARG A 19 29.47 -27.68 -9.07
N GLU A 20 28.74 -28.44 -9.88
CA GLU A 20 27.35 -28.14 -10.22
C GLU A 20 26.42 -28.39 -9.02
N GLU A 21 26.61 -29.49 -8.27
CA GLU A 21 25.81 -29.76 -7.07
C GLU A 21 26.11 -28.77 -5.94
N ALA A 22 27.38 -28.39 -5.74
CA ALA A 22 27.75 -27.36 -4.78
C ALA A 22 27.13 -25.99 -5.12
N LYS A 23 27.01 -25.67 -6.41
CA LYS A 23 26.33 -24.45 -6.87
C LYS A 23 24.83 -24.51 -6.58
N ALA A 24 24.16 -25.62 -6.91
CA ALA A 24 22.74 -25.81 -6.61
C ALA A 24 22.45 -25.71 -5.11
N ARG A 25 23.25 -26.37 -4.27
CA ARG A 25 23.15 -26.29 -2.80
C ARG A 25 23.36 -24.89 -2.24
N ARG A 26 24.28 -24.11 -2.82
CA ARG A 26 24.48 -22.71 -2.44
C ARG A 26 23.28 -21.84 -2.81
N GLU A 27 22.65 -22.10 -3.95
CA GLU A 27 21.41 -21.44 -4.37
C GLU A 27 20.29 -21.73 -3.35
N GLU A 28 20.08 -22.98 -2.95
CA GLU A 28 19.09 -23.35 -1.92
C GLU A 28 19.33 -22.63 -0.58
N VAL A 29 20.57 -22.62 -0.10
CA VAL A 29 20.94 -21.93 1.15
C VAL A 29 20.72 -20.42 1.03
N ARG A 30 20.87 -19.86 -0.18
CA ARG A 30 20.62 -18.44 -0.45
C ARG A 30 19.12 -18.14 -0.53
N GLU A 31 18.31 -19.00 -1.12
CA GLU A 31 16.85 -18.84 -1.09
C GLU A 31 16.30 -18.94 0.34
N GLU A 32 16.82 -19.87 1.15
CA GLU A 32 16.50 -19.98 2.58
C GLU A 32 16.92 -18.69 3.32
N ALA A 33 18.10 -18.16 2.99
CA ALA A 33 18.60 -16.90 3.53
C ALA A 33 17.69 -15.72 3.24
N ASP A 34 17.29 -15.58 1.98
CA ASP A 34 16.47 -14.48 1.49
C ASP A 34 15.05 -14.58 2.07
N PHE A 35 14.50 -15.79 2.23
CA PHE A 35 13.21 -16.02 2.89
C PHE A 35 13.22 -15.61 4.36
N TYR A 36 14.19 -16.09 5.14
CA TYR A 36 14.29 -15.71 6.56
C TYR A 36 14.68 -14.25 6.74
N GLY A 37 15.46 -13.67 5.83
CA GLY A 37 15.76 -12.23 5.79
C GLY A 37 14.51 -11.39 5.53
N ALA A 38 13.69 -11.78 4.55
CA ALA A 38 12.41 -11.14 4.26
C ALA A 38 11.40 -11.30 5.41
N MET A 39 11.35 -12.47 6.04
CA MET A 39 10.48 -12.72 7.21
C MET A 39 10.91 -11.89 8.43
N ASP A 40 12.20 -11.78 8.72
CA ASP A 40 12.69 -10.97 9.85
C ASP A 40 12.36 -9.47 9.63
N GLY A 41 12.54 -8.98 8.39
CA GLY A 41 12.11 -7.64 7.99
C GLY A 41 10.62 -7.42 8.22
N ALA A 42 9.77 -8.25 7.62
CA ALA A 42 8.31 -8.16 7.77
C ALA A 42 7.87 -8.22 9.24
N SER A 43 8.47 -9.11 10.04
CA SER A 43 8.16 -9.28 11.46
C SER A 43 8.49 -8.04 12.29
N LYS A 44 9.59 -7.34 11.97
CA LYS A 44 9.96 -6.07 12.63
C LYS A 44 8.98 -4.94 12.29
N PHE A 45 8.51 -4.86 11.05
CA PHE A 45 7.49 -3.87 10.64
C PHE A 45 6.15 -4.13 11.32
N ILE A 46 5.70 -5.39 11.36
CA ILE A 46 4.45 -5.77 12.05
C ILE A 46 4.54 -5.45 13.54
N ARG A 47 5.68 -5.76 14.18
CA ARG A 47 5.88 -5.45 15.60
C ARG A 47 5.90 -3.94 15.86
N GLY A 48 6.51 -3.15 14.98
CA GLY A 48 6.51 -1.69 15.07
C GLY A 48 5.12 -1.08 14.92
N ASP A 49 4.34 -1.54 13.93
CA ASP A 49 2.97 -1.10 13.69
C ASP A 49 2.05 -1.41 14.88
N ALA A 50 2.16 -2.62 15.46
CA ALA A 50 1.40 -3.00 16.64
C ALA A 50 1.72 -2.12 17.87
N ILE A 51 3.00 -1.81 18.10
CA ILE A 51 3.42 -0.95 19.22
C ILE A 51 2.89 0.48 19.01
N ALA A 52 2.97 1.02 17.80
CA ALA A 52 2.45 2.35 17.48
C ALA A 52 0.92 2.41 17.67
N GLY A 53 0.19 1.41 17.19
CA GLY A 53 -1.27 1.33 17.34
C GLY A 53 -1.71 1.27 18.80
N ILE A 54 -1.03 0.49 19.65
CA ILE A 54 -1.32 0.43 21.10
C ILE A 54 -1.03 1.77 21.77
N LEU A 55 0.03 2.45 21.37
CA LEU A 55 0.41 3.74 21.94
C LEU A 55 -0.61 4.84 21.57
N ILE A 56 -1.06 4.87 20.32
CA ILE A 56 -2.14 5.77 19.86
C ILE A 56 -3.45 5.49 20.61
N LEU A 57 -3.83 4.22 20.73
CA LEU A 57 -5.03 3.81 21.49
C LEU A 57 -5.00 4.35 22.92
N PHE A 58 -3.86 4.21 23.59
CA PHE A 58 -3.71 4.65 24.97
C PHE A 58 -3.78 6.18 25.11
N ILE A 59 -3.14 6.91 24.18
CA ILE A 59 -3.20 8.38 24.13
C ILE A 59 -4.63 8.86 23.86
N ASN A 60 -5.32 8.28 22.88
CA ASN A 60 -6.69 8.67 22.55
C ASN A 60 -7.67 8.36 23.68
N MET A 61 -7.49 7.22 24.37
CA MET A 61 -8.32 6.86 25.51
C MET A 61 -8.10 7.81 26.70
N LEU A 62 -6.85 8.04 27.12
CA LEU A 62 -6.56 8.91 28.27
C LEU A 62 -6.80 10.39 27.97
N GLY A 63 -6.38 10.86 26.79
CA GLY A 63 -6.59 12.23 26.34
C GLY A 63 -8.06 12.54 26.13
N GLY A 64 -8.80 11.62 25.51
CA GLY A 64 -10.26 11.72 25.33
C GLY A 64 -10.99 11.73 26.67
N LEU A 65 -10.61 10.85 27.61
CA LEU A 65 -11.17 10.84 28.96
C LEU A 65 -10.90 12.17 29.72
N ALA A 66 -9.66 12.67 29.67
CA ALA A 66 -9.29 13.92 30.32
C ALA A 66 -10.08 15.11 29.74
N VAL A 67 -10.14 15.23 28.41
CA VAL A 67 -10.93 16.28 27.74
C VAL A 67 -12.43 16.11 27.97
N GLY A 68 -12.93 14.87 27.99
CA GLY A 68 -14.33 14.53 28.21
C GLY A 68 -14.83 14.93 29.60
N VAL A 69 -14.02 14.68 30.63
CA VAL A 69 -14.38 15.02 32.01
C VAL A 69 -14.08 16.49 32.31
N MET A 70 -12.92 17.01 31.89
CA MET A 70 -12.49 18.37 32.27
C MET A 70 -13.09 19.47 31.41
N GLN A 71 -13.30 19.24 30.10
CA GLN A 71 -13.82 20.26 29.18
C GLN A 71 -15.30 20.05 28.85
N HIS A 72 -15.73 18.80 28.66
CA HIS A 72 -17.12 18.50 28.27
C HIS A 72 -18.05 18.20 29.46
N GLY A 73 -17.52 18.16 30.70
CA GLY A 73 -18.31 17.92 31.91
C GLY A 73 -19.01 16.55 31.95
N MET A 74 -18.56 15.59 31.14
CA MET A 74 -19.18 14.27 31.09
C MET A 74 -18.86 13.47 32.36
N PRO A 75 -19.81 12.67 32.87
CA PRO A 75 -19.55 11.72 33.94
C PRO A 75 -18.43 10.77 33.53
N PHE A 76 -17.50 10.48 34.44
CA PHE A 76 -16.33 9.64 34.19
C PHE A 76 -16.67 8.32 33.48
N GLY A 77 -17.74 7.65 33.91
CA GLY A 77 -18.19 6.39 33.29
C GLY A 77 -18.70 6.55 31.85
N GLN A 78 -19.37 7.65 31.53
CA GLN A 78 -19.81 7.94 30.16
C GLN A 78 -18.63 8.34 29.27
N ALA A 79 -17.73 9.19 29.77
CA ALA A 79 -16.52 9.57 29.04
C ALA A 79 -15.64 8.35 28.75
N ALA A 80 -15.45 7.45 29.73
CA ALA A 80 -14.70 6.22 29.54
C ALA A 80 -15.31 5.33 28.45
N ALA A 81 -16.63 5.10 28.47
CA ALA A 81 -17.30 4.29 27.45
C ALA A 81 -17.19 4.91 26.05
N THR A 82 -17.49 6.21 25.91
CA THR A 82 -17.49 6.89 24.60
C THR A 82 -16.10 6.95 23.98
N TYR A 83 -15.09 7.42 24.73
CA TYR A 83 -13.74 7.57 24.17
C TYR A 83 -13.02 6.24 23.99
N THR A 84 -13.34 5.21 24.78
CA THR A 84 -12.84 3.84 24.53
C THR A 84 -13.45 3.28 23.24
N LEU A 85 -14.77 3.42 23.03
CA LEU A 85 -15.42 2.97 21.80
C LEU A 85 -14.87 3.69 20.56
N LEU A 86 -14.69 5.01 20.66
CA LEU A 86 -14.16 5.84 19.57
C LEU A 86 -12.72 5.46 19.21
N SER A 87 -11.88 5.18 20.23
CA SER A 87 -10.47 4.80 20.01
C SER A 87 -10.33 3.39 19.42
N ILE A 88 -11.18 2.44 19.83
CA ILE A 88 -11.22 1.10 19.21
C ILE A 88 -11.71 1.19 17.76
N GLY A 89 -12.73 2.02 17.51
CA GLY A 89 -13.25 2.27 16.17
C GLY A 89 -12.18 2.84 15.23
N ASP A 90 -11.41 3.81 15.68
CA ASP A 90 -10.31 4.43 14.91
C ASP A 90 -9.24 3.39 14.50
N GLY A 91 -8.85 2.51 15.43
CA GLY A 91 -7.92 1.41 15.15
C GLY A 91 -8.46 0.41 14.11
N LEU A 92 -9.74 0.04 14.22
CA LEU A 92 -10.38 -0.89 13.27
C LEU A 92 -10.54 -0.28 11.87
N VAL A 93 -10.90 1.01 11.78
CA VAL A 93 -11.07 1.72 10.50
C VAL A 93 -9.72 1.87 9.77
N ALA A 94 -8.62 2.05 10.50
CA ALA A 94 -7.29 2.13 9.91
C ALA A 94 -6.78 0.79 9.36
N GLN A 95 -7.08 -0.33 10.02
CA GLN A 95 -6.45 -1.63 9.74
C GLN A 95 -7.24 -2.53 8.79
N LEU A 96 -8.57 -2.55 8.89
CA LEU A 96 -9.39 -3.41 8.04
C LEU A 96 -9.20 -3.15 6.53
N PRO A 97 -9.13 -1.89 6.04
CA PRO A 97 -8.93 -1.62 4.63
C PRO A 97 -7.56 -2.11 4.13
N ALA A 98 -6.51 -1.92 4.93
CA ALA A 98 -5.16 -2.34 4.56
C ALA A 98 -5.09 -3.87 4.39
N LEU A 99 -5.72 -4.63 5.30
CA LEU A 99 -5.80 -6.09 5.20
C LEU A 99 -6.60 -6.52 3.97
N LEU A 100 -7.75 -5.91 3.70
CA LEU A 100 -8.57 -6.23 2.53
C LEU A 100 -7.82 -5.97 1.22
N VAL A 101 -7.13 -4.83 1.11
CA VAL A 101 -6.32 -4.48 -0.07
C VAL A 101 -5.14 -5.45 -0.21
N SER A 102 -4.43 -5.78 0.88
CA SER A 102 -3.32 -6.73 0.85
C SER A 102 -3.77 -8.12 0.38
N SER A 103 -4.91 -8.62 0.88
CA SER A 103 -5.46 -9.90 0.44
C SER A 103 -5.94 -9.87 -1.01
N ALA A 104 -6.56 -8.77 -1.45
CA ALA A 104 -6.98 -8.60 -2.85
C ALA A 104 -5.77 -8.59 -3.81
N VAL A 105 -4.71 -7.87 -3.46
CA VAL A 105 -3.47 -7.84 -4.25
C VAL A 105 -2.77 -9.20 -4.26
N ALA A 106 -2.70 -9.91 -3.13
CA ALA A 106 -2.13 -11.26 -3.08
C ALA A 106 -2.90 -12.26 -3.96
N MET A 107 -4.24 -12.19 -3.97
CA MET A 107 -5.07 -13.00 -4.86
C MET A 107 -4.89 -12.62 -6.35
N LEU A 108 -4.72 -11.33 -6.66
CA LEU A 108 -4.43 -10.89 -8.04
C LEU A 108 -3.07 -11.42 -8.52
N VAL A 109 -2.02 -11.28 -7.71
CA VAL A 109 -0.65 -11.69 -8.06
C VAL A 109 -0.54 -13.21 -8.31
N THR A 110 -1.28 -14.02 -7.55
CA THR A 110 -1.29 -15.48 -7.75
C THR A 110 -2.08 -15.92 -8.99
N ARG A 111 -3.03 -15.11 -9.46
CA ARG A 111 -3.88 -15.42 -10.63
C ARG A 111 -3.32 -14.91 -11.96
N ALA A 112 -2.48 -13.88 -11.95
CA ALA A 112 -1.86 -13.31 -13.14
C ALA A 112 -0.48 -13.96 -13.41
N SER A 113 -0.48 -15.12 -14.06
CA SER A 113 0.73 -15.90 -14.37
C SER A 113 1.64 -15.29 -15.46
N ARG A 114 1.32 -14.08 -15.96
CA ARG A 114 2.18 -13.30 -16.86
C ARG A 114 2.18 -11.84 -16.44
N SER A 115 3.39 -11.32 -16.14
CA SER A 115 3.64 -9.92 -15.77
C SER A 115 3.12 -8.91 -16.80
N GLN A 116 3.06 -9.31 -18.08
CA GLN A 116 2.60 -8.48 -19.18
C GLN A 116 1.09 -8.20 -19.13
N ASP A 117 0.27 -9.17 -18.68
CA ASP A 117 -1.18 -9.00 -18.58
C ASP A 117 -1.59 -8.13 -17.37
N MET A 118 -0.83 -8.20 -16.27
CA MET A 118 -1.12 -7.43 -15.06
C MET A 118 -0.83 -5.93 -15.26
N ALA A 119 0.32 -5.59 -15.85
CA ALA A 119 0.66 -4.20 -16.16
C ALA A 119 -0.36 -3.59 -17.15
N GLN A 120 -0.81 -4.38 -18.13
CA GLN A 120 -1.79 -3.94 -19.11
C GLN A 120 -3.22 -3.83 -18.54
N ALA A 121 -3.60 -4.71 -17.62
CA ALA A 121 -4.88 -4.61 -16.89
C ALA A 121 -4.90 -3.44 -15.90
N MET A 122 -3.82 -3.25 -15.12
CA MET A 122 -3.69 -2.12 -14.18
C MET A 122 -3.72 -0.77 -14.91
N THR A 123 -2.95 -0.64 -16.00
CA THR A 123 -2.98 0.57 -16.83
C THR A 123 -4.35 0.74 -17.50
N GLY A 124 -4.95 -0.31 -18.04
CA GLY A 124 -6.28 -0.25 -18.62
C GLY A 124 -7.39 0.12 -17.63
N GLN A 125 -7.27 -0.29 -16.36
CA GLN A 125 -8.29 -0.02 -15.34
C GLN A 125 -8.14 1.38 -14.72
N VAL A 126 -6.91 1.82 -14.46
CA VAL A 126 -6.61 3.16 -13.93
C VAL A 126 -6.85 4.23 -14.99
N PHE A 127 -6.36 4.03 -16.23
CA PHE A 127 -6.54 4.98 -17.33
C PHE A 127 -7.87 4.79 -18.08
N GLY A 128 -8.57 3.67 -17.92
CA GLY A 128 -9.88 3.41 -18.53
C GLY A 128 -11.05 4.10 -17.84
N GLN A 129 -10.88 4.55 -16.58
CA GLN A 129 -11.88 5.37 -15.88
C GLN A 129 -11.67 6.87 -16.13
N TYR A 130 -11.80 7.29 -17.40
CA TYR A 130 -11.62 8.67 -17.85
C TYR A 130 -12.44 9.69 -17.03
N ARG A 131 -13.66 9.32 -16.64
CA ARG A 131 -14.53 10.17 -15.79
C ARG A 131 -13.94 10.42 -14.40
N ALA A 132 -13.37 9.39 -13.76
CA ALA A 132 -12.76 9.53 -12.44
C ALA A 132 -11.53 10.44 -12.52
N LEU A 133 -10.67 10.22 -13.52
CA LEU A 133 -9.48 11.04 -13.77
C LEU A 133 -9.85 12.51 -14.05
N ALA A 134 -10.87 12.77 -14.87
CA ALA A 134 -11.33 14.13 -15.17
C ALA A 134 -11.87 14.86 -13.93
N ILE A 135 -12.64 14.17 -13.07
CA ILE A 135 -13.16 14.74 -11.82
C ILE A 135 -12.02 15.04 -10.85
N THR A 136 -11.08 14.12 -10.67
CA THR A 136 -9.92 14.31 -9.79
C THR A 136 -9.02 15.45 -10.29
N ALA A 137 -8.76 15.54 -11.60
CA ALA A 137 -8.03 16.66 -12.20
C ALA A 137 -8.75 17.99 -11.99
N GLY A 138 -10.08 18.03 -12.17
CA GLY A 138 -10.90 19.21 -11.91
C GLY A 138 -10.87 19.67 -10.46
N MET A 139 -10.95 18.74 -9.50
CA MET A 139 -10.84 19.06 -8.07
C MET A 139 -9.46 19.60 -7.69
N LEU A 140 -8.38 19.06 -8.27
CA LEU A 140 -7.02 19.56 -8.04
C LEU A 140 -6.82 20.98 -8.59
N VAL A 141 -7.39 21.29 -9.76
CA VAL A 141 -7.34 22.64 -10.34
C VAL A 141 -8.15 23.62 -9.50
N LEU A 142 -9.40 23.28 -9.15
CA LEU A 142 -10.28 24.14 -8.34
C LEU A 142 -9.75 24.37 -6.92
N GLY A 143 -9.24 23.31 -6.27
CA GLY A 143 -8.66 23.39 -4.94
C GLY A 143 -7.30 24.09 -4.90
N GLY A 144 -6.48 23.92 -5.95
CA GLY A 144 -5.14 24.49 -6.04
C GLY A 144 -5.11 26.01 -6.28
N VAL A 145 -6.14 26.59 -6.90
CA VAL A 145 -6.22 28.03 -7.20
C VAL A 145 -6.30 28.91 -5.94
N ASN A 146 -6.74 28.37 -4.79
CA ASN A 146 -6.94 29.13 -3.56
C ASN A 146 -5.76 29.06 -2.55
N MET A 147 -4.65 28.37 -2.87
CA MET A 147 -3.50 28.27 -1.95
C MET A 147 -2.27 29.11 -2.40
N PRO A 148 -1.71 30.00 -1.55
CA PRO A 148 -0.68 30.99 -1.94
C PRO A 148 0.71 30.46 -2.38
N ARG A 149 0.97 29.15 -2.37
CA ARG A 149 2.32 28.56 -2.60
C ARG A 149 2.36 27.37 -3.55
N MET A 150 1.37 27.18 -4.42
CA MET A 150 1.22 25.94 -5.18
C MET A 150 0.98 26.18 -6.69
N SER A 151 2.01 26.66 -7.39
CA SER A 151 2.06 26.56 -8.86
C SER A 151 2.10 25.09 -9.34
N MET A 152 2.63 24.18 -8.53
CA MET A 152 2.87 22.79 -8.93
C MET A 152 1.62 21.91 -9.16
N PRO A 153 0.59 21.87 -8.28
CA PRO A 153 -0.60 21.07 -8.52
C PRO A 153 -1.47 21.61 -9.68
N VAL A 154 -1.45 22.93 -9.92
CA VAL A 154 -2.17 23.54 -11.06
C VAL A 154 -1.54 23.13 -12.38
N ILE A 155 -0.20 23.11 -12.46
CA ILE A 155 0.52 22.64 -13.65
C ILE A 155 0.26 21.15 -13.91
N ILE A 156 0.30 20.30 -12.86
CA ILE A 156 0.02 18.86 -13.00
C ILE A 156 -1.44 18.63 -13.44
N GLY A 157 -2.39 19.38 -12.87
CA GLY A 157 -3.80 19.33 -13.28
C GLY A 157 -4.02 19.77 -14.73
N LEU A 158 -3.36 20.85 -15.16
CA LEU A 158 -3.47 21.37 -16.53
C LEU A 158 -2.84 20.41 -17.55
N VAL A 159 -1.66 19.86 -17.25
CA VAL A 159 -0.98 18.87 -18.09
C VAL A 159 -1.81 17.58 -18.16
N GLY A 160 -2.32 17.08 -17.03
CA GLY A 160 -3.20 15.92 -16.99
C GLY A 160 -4.49 16.12 -17.80
N MET A 161 -5.11 17.30 -17.70
CA MET A 161 -6.31 17.64 -18.47
C MET A 161 -6.03 17.78 -19.97
N SER A 162 -4.86 18.34 -20.35
CA SER A 162 -4.43 18.42 -21.75
C SER A 162 -4.08 17.04 -22.34
N ALA A 163 -3.45 16.15 -21.55
CA ALA A 163 -3.16 14.79 -21.96
C ALA A 163 -4.45 13.97 -22.17
N LEU A 164 -5.45 14.14 -21.29
CA LEU A 164 -6.79 13.57 -21.47
C LEU A 164 -7.44 14.05 -22.78
N ALA A 165 -7.39 15.36 -23.07
CA ALA A 165 -7.95 15.93 -24.29
C ALA A 165 -7.22 15.49 -25.58
N ILE A 166 -5.90 15.25 -25.52
CA ILE A 166 -5.10 14.77 -26.66
C ILE A 166 -5.32 13.27 -26.93
N ILE A 167 -5.78 12.50 -25.93
CA ILE A 167 -6.15 11.08 -26.07
C ILE A 167 -7.59 10.93 -26.59
N GLU A 168 -8.37 12.02 -26.66
CA GLU A 168 -9.76 12.06 -27.14
C GLU A 168 -10.01 12.32 -28.66
N PRO A 169 -9.07 12.30 -29.64
CA PRO A 169 -9.45 12.59 -31.03
C PRO A 169 -10.21 11.43 -31.73
N GLY A 170 -10.71 10.43 -31.00
CA GLY A 170 -11.33 9.22 -31.56
C GLY A 170 -12.83 9.00 -31.32
N VAL A 171 -13.52 9.74 -30.44
CA VAL A 171 -14.89 9.36 -30.00
C VAL A 171 -15.93 10.49 -30.13
N THR A 172 -15.71 11.48 -31.00
CA THR A 172 -16.73 12.49 -31.37
C THR A 172 -17.04 12.53 -32.87
N ALA A 173 -16.87 11.40 -33.57
CA ALA A 173 -17.34 11.23 -34.94
C ALA A 173 -18.31 10.04 -35.07
N THR A 174 -19.42 10.06 -34.34
CA THR A 174 -20.63 9.30 -34.73
C THR A 174 -21.85 9.81 -33.96
N SER A 175 -22.26 11.04 -34.25
CA SER A 175 -23.64 11.46 -34.08
C SER A 175 -24.16 12.08 -35.38
N CYS A 176 -24.82 11.23 -36.19
CA CYS A 176 -25.83 11.49 -37.23
C CYS A 176 -25.45 12.41 -38.43
N PRO A 177 -25.90 12.11 -39.68
CA PRO A 177 -27.33 12.24 -40.00
C PRO A 177 -27.91 11.23 -41.03
N THR A 178 -29.23 10.99 -40.92
CA THR A 178 -30.23 10.72 -41.99
C THR A 178 -29.94 9.64 -43.06
N ARG A 179 -30.66 8.51 -43.01
CA ARG A 179 -31.88 8.24 -43.81
C ARG A 179 -32.54 6.93 -43.35
#